data_AF-A0A1Q3UH50-F1
#
_entry.id   AF-A0A1Q3UH50-F1
#
_cell.length_a   1.000
_cell.length_b   1.000
_cell.length_c   1.000
_cell.angle_alpha   90.00
_cell.angle_beta   90.00
_cell.angle_gamma   90.00
#
_symmetry.space_group_name_H-M   'P 1'
#
loop_
_entity.id
_entity.type
_entity.pdbx_description
1 polymer ?
#
loop_
_entity_poly.entity_id
_entity_poly.type
_entity_poly.pdbx_seq_one_letter_code
_entity_poly.pdbx_strand_id
1 'polypeptide(L)'
;MIGKSLGMNELIAFFHSIYLATSRSVNSIMNTNLIIKLNSTTGLQASPEKVKINKLSSSISPLNFIKLLKEADNKVNPRIANVNKITKGIHETLKNSPELYFYKSKGLLIATQSCKILDRNRVELSFEDPEHEGIMDGGHNTFAVGIYIISELFGTNIKKWDDCKMFWDANYDELLTRFKEREEEFKFSIPIEIITPNEEDGALEEYYENLSEICSARNNNVQLTETSKGNQVGLYDLLKDLLDGEFDVIWKAGYSGKIKSEDVISLATIPLIFLRERGKIPSDIKSLNKISVYSQKSKCVEFFNDVVGHESISKYENGKYVLQDELVKSALHLTKDILKFFDRMYIEFPNLYHDASPGKFGRISAVVKTATRVPFLSTDIKSDYQYPFGFFVPLIAGLTELMKIENNAVRWKINPNQIDLSKIDLSQYVNIIKLVSFDPQKVGKQDVFYKEAENAFGNL
;
A
#
# COMPACT_ATOMS: atom_id res chain seq x y z
N MET A 1 22.20 -46.82 32.23
CA MET A 1 23.41 -47.36 31.61
C MET A 1 24.47 -46.27 31.56
N ILE A 2 25.43 -46.39 32.49
CA ILE A 2 26.83 -45.97 32.47
C ILE A 2 27.23 -44.94 31.38
N GLY A 3 27.58 -43.74 31.84
CA GLY A 3 28.29 -42.74 31.05
C GLY A 3 29.66 -43.27 30.62
N LYS A 4 29.89 -43.28 29.31
CA LYS A 4 31.24 -43.48 28.76
C LYS A 4 32.01 -42.18 28.92
N SER A 5 32.98 -42.20 29.82
CA SER A 5 34.12 -41.30 29.81
C SER A 5 34.78 -41.39 28.42
N LEU A 6 34.76 -40.30 27.65
CA LEU A 6 35.57 -40.20 26.43
C LEU A 6 37.04 -40.26 26.86
N GLY A 7 37.81 -41.12 26.20
CA GLY A 7 39.25 -41.23 26.46
C GLY A 7 39.95 -39.91 26.13
N MET A 8 41.02 -39.59 26.86
CA MET A 8 41.77 -38.33 26.70
C MET A 8 42.22 -38.10 25.23
N ASN A 9 42.46 -39.17 24.46
CA ASN A 9 42.79 -39.09 23.04
C ASN A 9 41.60 -38.71 22.14
N GLU A 10 40.37 -39.10 22.48
CA GLU A 10 39.16 -38.70 21.74
C GLU A 10 38.80 -37.25 22.05
N LEU A 11 39.04 -36.79 23.29
CA LEU A 11 38.93 -35.37 23.65
C LEU A 11 39.95 -34.52 22.86
N ILE A 12 41.21 -34.96 22.77
CA ILE A 12 42.24 -34.26 21.99
C ILE A 12 41.88 -34.22 20.50
N ALA A 13 41.37 -35.30 19.93
CA ALA A 13 40.90 -35.33 18.54
C ALA A 13 39.69 -34.41 18.31
N PHE A 14 38.77 -34.33 19.27
CA PHE A 14 37.61 -33.42 19.23
C PHE A 14 38.03 -31.96 19.32
N PHE A 15 38.94 -31.60 20.25
CA PHE A 15 39.48 -30.25 20.38
C PHE A 15 40.39 -29.88 19.20
N HIS A 16 41.13 -30.83 18.61
CA HIS A 16 41.92 -30.57 17.42
C HIS A 16 41.05 -30.41 16.17
N SER A 17 39.93 -31.13 16.06
CA SER A 17 38.92 -30.94 15.01
C SER A 17 38.20 -29.59 15.15
N ILE A 18 37.85 -29.19 16.37
CA ILE A 18 37.30 -27.85 16.64
C ILE A 18 38.34 -26.77 16.35
N TYR A 19 39.61 -26.96 16.73
CA TYR A 19 40.69 -26.01 16.42
C TYR A 19 41.01 -25.95 14.92
N LEU A 20 40.91 -27.05 14.18
CA LEU A 20 41.03 -27.06 12.72
C LEU A 20 39.79 -26.45 12.03
N ALA A 21 38.60 -26.61 12.61
CA ALA A 21 37.37 -25.98 12.12
C ALA A 21 37.35 -24.47 12.41
N THR A 22 37.81 -24.04 13.59
CA THR A 22 37.94 -22.62 13.94
C THR A 22 39.15 -21.99 13.27
N SER A 23 40.28 -22.69 13.07
CA SER A 23 41.38 -22.16 12.25
C SER A 23 41.07 -22.13 10.76
N ARG A 24 40.19 -23.02 10.24
CA ARG A 24 39.59 -22.86 8.91
C ARG A 24 38.57 -21.72 8.84
N SER A 25 37.84 -21.42 9.92
CA SER A 25 36.94 -20.26 9.98
C SER A 25 37.65 -18.94 10.26
N VAL A 26 38.85 -18.97 10.83
CA VAL A 26 39.69 -17.78 11.13
C VAL A 26 40.68 -17.49 9.99
N ASN A 27 40.99 -18.46 9.12
CA ASN A 27 41.84 -18.27 7.93
C ASN A 27 41.07 -18.07 6.61
N SER A 28 39.79 -17.67 6.65
CA SER A 28 39.08 -17.19 5.45
C SER A 28 38.66 -15.73 5.56
N ILE A 29 39.54 -14.87 6.06
CA ILE A 29 39.52 -13.45 5.66
C ILE A 29 40.13 -13.40 4.25
N MET A 30 39.43 -13.98 3.28
CA MET A 30 39.71 -13.72 1.88
C MET A 30 39.13 -12.35 1.60
N ASN A 31 39.94 -11.40 1.13
CA ASN A 31 39.45 -10.12 0.60
C ASN A 31 38.27 -10.40 -0.36
N THR A 32 37.06 -10.12 0.06
CA THR A 32 35.83 -10.29 -0.73
C THR A 32 35.63 -9.09 -1.64
N ASN A 33 36.61 -8.86 -2.51
CA ASN A 33 36.48 -7.87 -3.56
C ASN A 33 35.48 -8.38 -4.60
N LEU A 34 34.29 -7.79 -4.63
CA LEU A 34 33.25 -8.11 -5.60
C LEU A 34 33.43 -7.27 -6.85
N ILE A 35 33.61 -7.91 -8.01
CA ILE A 35 33.57 -7.24 -9.31
C ILE A 35 32.19 -7.38 -9.94
N ILE A 36 31.50 -6.26 -10.12
CA ILE A 36 30.23 -6.17 -10.86
C ILE A 36 30.42 -5.40 -12.17
N LYS A 37 29.74 -5.86 -13.22
CA LYS A 37 29.63 -5.14 -14.49
C LYS A 37 28.35 -4.30 -14.50
N LEU A 38 28.54 -3.01 -14.76
CA LEU A 38 27.51 -2.01 -14.95
C LEU A 38 27.04 -1.97 -16.42
N ASN A 39 25.76 -1.71 -16.63
CA ASN A 39 25.21 -1.54 -17.98
C ASN A 39 25.70 -0.23 -18.63
N SER A 40 25.91 0.82 -17.84
CA SER A 40 26.46 2.11 -18.26
C SER A 40 27.27 2.74 -17.14
N THR A 41 28.46 3.27 -17.41
CA THR A 41 29.25 3.95 -16.36
C THR A 41 29.00 5.44 -16.41
N THR A 42 28.49 5.99 -15.31
CA THR A 42 28.76 7.37 -14.92
C THR A 42 29.95 7.34 -13.96
N GLY A 43 30.91 8.26 -14.08
CA GLY A 43 31.99 8.37 -13.09
C GLY A 43 31.46 8.61 -11.68
N LEU A 44 32.32 8.48 -10.68
CA LEU A 44 31.99 8.86 -9.29
C LEU A 44 31.69 10.37 -9.26
N GLN A 45 30.52 10.72 -8.74
CA GLN A 45 30.06 12.08 -8.59
C GLN A 45 30.25 12.51 -7.14
N ALA A 46 31.06 13.54 -6.92
CA ALA A 46 31.19 14.19 -5.62
C ALA A 46 29.98 15.11 -5.37
N SER A 47 29.65 15.30 -4.10
CA SER A 47 28.66 16.30 -3.69
C SER A 47 29.13 17.71 -4.05
N PRO A 48 28.31 18.53 -4.75
CA PRO A 48 28.61 19.95 -4.98
C PRO A 48 28.77 20.74 -3.67
N GLU A 49 28.14 20.28 -2.59
CA GLU A 49 28.11 20.92 -1.28
C GLU A 49 29.26 20.50 -0.35
N LYS A 50 30.31 19.86 -0.88
CA LYS A 50 31.54 19.46 -0.17
C LYS A 50 31.37 18.39 0.91
N VAL A 51 30.35 17.54 0.79
CA VAL A 51 30.27 16.31 1.57
C VAL A 51 31.28 15.30 1.01
N LYS A 52 32.06 14.67 1.88
CA LYS A 52 33.16 13.75 1.49
C LYS A 52 32.68 12.35 1.06
N ILE A 53 31.53 12.27 0.41
CA ILE A 53 30.90 11.04 -0.05
C ILE A 53 30.69 11.15 -1.56
N ASN A 54 31.18 10.15 -2.29
CA ASN A 54 30.94 9.99 -3.70
C ASN A 54 29.72 9.11 -3.96
N LYS A 55 29.03 9.38 -5.06
CA LYS A 55 27.90 8.59 -5.56
C LYS A 55 28.14 8.11 -6.99
N LEU A 56 27.80 6.87 -7.28
CA LEU A 56 27.70 6.31 -8.63
C LEU A 56 26.28 5.83 -8.88
N SER A 57 25.72 6.08 -10.07
CA SER A 57 24.36 5.62 -10.44
C SER A 57 24.40 4.84 -11.76
N SER A 58 23.81 3.64 -11.79
CA SER A 58 23.82 2.78 -12.97
C SER A 58 22.69 1.74 -12.92
N SER A 59 22.81 0.67 -13.71
CA SER A 59 22.06 -0.57 -13.53
C SER A 59 22.96 -1.78 -13.74
N ILE A 60 22.54 -2.92 -13.19
CA ILE A 60 23.20 -4.21 -13.33
C ILE A 60 22.26 -5.25 -13.95
N SER A 61 22.85 -6.25 -14.60
CA SER A 61 22.12 -7.43 -15.06
C SER A 61 21.76 -8.36 -13.89
N PRO A 62 20.78 -9.28 -14.06
CA PRO A 62 20.42 -10.25 -13.04
C PRO A 62 21.61 -11.15 -12.64
N LEU A 63 22.52 -11.45 -13.57
CA LEU A 63 23.78 -12.16 -13.27
C LEU A 63 24.65 -11.41 -12.26
N ASN A 64 24.82 -10.10 -12.42
CA ASN A 64 25.62 -9.30 -11.50
C ASN A 64 24.90 -9.10 -10.17
N PHE A 65 23.57 -9.05 -10.18
CA PHE A 65 22.77 -9.10 -8.96
C PHE A 65 22.96 -10.40 -8.18
N ILE A 66 23.03 -11.55 -8.86
CA ILE A 66 23.28 -12.84 -8.20
C ILE A 66 24.60 -12.81 -7.42
N LYS A 67 25.65 -12.27 -8.04
CA LYS A 67 26.95 -12.11 -7.39
C LYS A 67 26.90 -11.11 -6.23
N LEU A 68 26.21 -9.98 -6.43
CA LEU A 68 26.02 -8.99 -5.39
C LEU A 68 25.29 -9.56 -4.16
N LEU A 69 24.20 -10.30 -4.36
CA LEU A 69 23.44 -10.87 -3.26
C LEU A 69 24.20 -11.98 -2.51
N LYS A 70 25.25 -12.55 -3.10
CA LYS A 70 26.15 -13.47 -2.38
C LYS A 70 26.98 -12.73 -1.35
N GLU A 71 27.61 -11.63 -1.74
CA GLU A 71 28.58 -10.90 -0.91
C GLU A 71 27.91 -9.84 0.00
N ALA A 72 26.85 -9.17 -0.48
CA ALA A 72 26.17 -8.12 0.27
C ALA A 72 24.98 -8.65 1.08
N ASP A 73 24.80 -8.10 2.28
CA ASP A 73 23.62 -8.29 3.13
C ASP A 73 22.91 -6.94 3.37
N ASN A 74 21.75 -6.95 4.03
CA ASN A 74 20.97 -5.75 4.33
C ASN A 74 21.12 -5.27 5.79
N LYS A 75 22.15 -5.74 6.52
CA LYS A 75 22.35 -5.41 7.94
C LYS A 75 22.44 -3.91 8.24
N VAL A 76 23.03 -3.14 7.31
CA VAL A 76 23.06 -1.65 7.35
C VAL A 76 21.65 -1.04 7.35
N ASN A 77 20.66 -1.75 6.79
CA ASN A 77 19.27 -1.28 6.75
C ASN A 77 18.53 -1.68 8.04
N PRO A 78 17.93 -0.75 8.79
CA PRO A 78 17.18 -1.05 10.01
C PRO A 78 15.86 -1.81 9.76
N ARG A 79 15.47 -2.04 8.51
CA ARG A 79 14.24 -2.74 8.12
C ARG A 79 14.55 -4.07 7.43
N ILE A 80 13.91 -5.13 7.90
CA ILE A 80 13.94 -6.45 7.27
C ILE A 80 12.77 -6.58 6.31
N ALA A 81 13.06 -6.97 5.06
CA ALA A 81 12.05 -7.17 4.03
C ALA A 81 11.30 -8.51 4.21
N ASN A 82 10.00 -8.50 3.93
CA ASN A 82 9.14 -9.68 3.91
C ASN A 82 8.19 -9.62 2.71
N VAL A 83 7.55 -10.74 2.35
CA VAL A 83 6.56 -10.75 1.27
C VAL A 83 5.37 -9.86 1.62
N ASN A 84 5.11 -8.86 0.79
CA ASN A 84 4.00 -7.92 0.95
C ASN A 84 3.45 -7.45 -0.41
N LYS A 85 2.57 -6.44 -0.44
CA LYS A 85 2.01 -5.90 -1.69
C LYS A 85 3.12 -5.37 -2.64
N ILE A 86 4.21 -4.81 -2.11
CA ILE A 86 5.32 -4.26 -2.91
C ILE A 86 6.08 -5.39 -3.61
N THR A 87 6.51 -6.40 -2.86
CA THR A 87 7.26 -7.54 -3.45
C THR A 87 6.42 -8.29 -4.48
N LYS A 88 5.11 -8.41 -4.25
CA LYS A 88 4.17 -9.00 -5.23
C LYS A 88 4.07 -8.17 -6.50
N GLY A 89 3.95 -6.85 -6.41
CA GLY A 89 3.92 -5.97 -7.58
C GLY A 89 5.24 -5.97 -8.39
N ILE A 90 6.37 -6.14 -7.69
CA ILE A 90 7.67 -6.35 -8.34
C ILE A 90 7.68 -7.68 -9.08
N HIS A 91 7.27 -8.79 -8.46
CA HIS A 91 7.14 -10.09 -9.13
C HIS A 91 6.27 -10.04 -10.38
N GLU A 92 5.12 -9.40 -10.27
CA GLU A 92 4.21 -9.22 -11.41
C GLU A 92 4.88 -8.42 -12.54
N THR A 93 5.63 -7.37 -12.19
CA THR A 93 6.41 -6.61 -13.16
C THR A 93 7.49 -7.46 -13.81
N LEU A 94 8.28 -8.21 -13.03
CA LEU A 94 9.34 -9.07 -13.56
C LEU A 94 8.79 -10.18 -14.48
N LYS A 95 7.59 -10.69 -14.18
CA LYS A 95 6.94 -11.73 -14.97
C LYS A 95 6.27 -11.22 -16.24
N ASN A 96 5.53 -10.10 -16.14
CA ASN A 96 4.62 -9.66 -17.20
C ASN A 96 5.16 -8.49 -18.02
N SER A 97 6.07 -7.68 -17.46
CA SER A 97 6.63 -6.49 -18.11
C SER A 97 8.07 -6.21 -17.63
N PRO A 98 9.01 -7.17 -17.77
CA PRO A 98 10.36 -7.07 -17.20
C PRO A 98 11.13 -5.84 -17.70
N GLU A 99 10.89 -5.41 -18.93
CA GLU A 99 11.47 -4.20 -19.54
C GLU A 99 11.10 -2.91 -18.78
N LEU A 100 9.95 -2.89 -18.09
CA LEU A 100 9.52 -1.75 -17.28
C LEU A 100 10.13 -1.74 -15.88
N TYR A 101 10.79 -2.81 -15.43
CA TYR A 101 11.34 -2.89 -14.08
C TYR A 101 12.35 -1.79 -13.78
N PHE A 102 13.20 -1.46 -14.77
CA PHE A 102 14.19 -0.37 -14.65
C PHE A 102 13.55 0.98 -14.31
N TYR A 103 12.34 1.26 -14.83
CA TYR A 103 11.62 2.51 -14.59
C TYR A 103 10.70 2.45 -13.36
N LYS A 104 10.19 1.26 -13.03
CA LYS A 104 9.27 1.05 -11.90
C LYS A 104 10.00 0.93 -10.57
N SER A 105 11.28 0.53 -10.58
CA SER A 105 12.08 0.31 -9.38
C SER A 105 12.97 1.50 -9.05
N LYS A 106 13.06 1.83 -7.76
CA LYS A 106 14.11 2.72 -7.24
C LYS A 106 15.48 2.07 -7.21
N GLY A 107 15.55 0.76 -7.47
CA GLY A 107 16.79 0.02 -7.46
C GLY A 107 17.30 -0.32 -6.07
N LEU A 108 18.61 -0.52 -6.00
CA LEU A 108 19.36 -0.83 -4.79
C LEU A 108 20.30 0.33 -4.48
N LEU A 109 20.42 0.69 -3.21
CA LEU A 109 21.45 1.61 -2.75
C LEU A 109 22.47 0.82 -1.94
N ILE A 110 23.70 0.79 -2.45
CA ILE A 110 24.82 0.04 -1.89
C ILE A 110 25.74 1.00 -1.15
N ALA A 111 26.02 0.67 0.10
CA ALA A 111 27.01 1.32 0.95
C ALA A 111 28.29 0.48 0.93
N THR A 112 29.44 1.10 0.66
CA THR A 112 30.75 0.43 0.65
C THR A 112 31.86 1.42 0.98
N GLN A 113 32.89 0.96 1.69
CA GLN A 113 34.07 1.76 2.00
C GLN A 113 34.97 1.95 0.77
N SER A 114 34.96 1.03 -0.18
CA SER A 114 35.81 1.11 -1.37
C SER A 114 35.03 0.74 -2.64
N CYS A 115 34.86 1.73 -3.52
CA CYS A 115 34.37 1.52 -4.88
C CYS A 115 35.41 1.99 -5.92
N LYS A 116 36.12 1.04 -6.53
CA LYS A 116 37.12 1.35 -7.58
C LYS A 116 36.52 1.14 -8.96
N ILE A 117 36.61 2.16 -9.82
CA ILE A 117 36.21 2.03 -11.22
C ILE A 117 37.29 1.27 -11.99
N LEU A 118 36.86 0.25 -12.74
CA LEU A 118 37.68 -0.58 -13.60
C LEU A 118 37.26 -0.43 -15.07
N ASP A 119 38.08 -0.95 -15.99
CA ASP A 119 37.77 -0.96 -17.41
C ASP A 119 36.49 -1.73 -17.76
N ARG A 120 35.87 -1.34 -18.89
CA ARG A 120 34.70 -2.00 -19.49
C ARG A 120 33.48 -1.99 -18.57
N ASN A 121 33.22 -0.84 -17.95
CA ASN A 121 32.09 -0.59 -17.07
C ASN A 121 32.04 -1.56 -15.89
N ARG A 122 33.19 -1.79 -15.24
CA ARG A 122 33.26 -2.64 -14.06
C ARG A 122 33.59 -1.80 -12.84
N VAL A 123 33.09 -2.21 -11.69
CA VAL A 123 33.52 -1.66 -10.41
C VAL A 123 33.90 -2.80 -9.47
N GLU A 124 34.93 -2.56 -8.66
CA GLU A 124 35.33 -3.42 -7.55
C GLU A 124 34.80 -2.81 -6.25
N LEU A 125 34.07 -3.61 -5.48
CA LEU A 125 33.45 -3.23 -4.20
C LEU A 125 33.98 -4.08 -3.05
N SER A 126 34.08 -3.49 -1.86
CA SER A 126 34.37 -4.19 -0.60
C SER A 126 33.11 -4.33 0.27
N PHE A 127 33.05 -5.41 1.06
CA PHE A 127 32.03 -5.64 2.09
C PHE A 127 32.68 -6.30 3.32
N GLU A 128 33.68 -5.62 3.88
CA GLU A 128 34.47 -6.11 5.02
C GLU A 128 33.79 -5.82 6.36
N ASP A 129 32.98 -4.76 6.43
CA ASP A 129 32.20 -4.38 7.61
C ASP A 129 30.69 -4.47 7.33
N PRO A 130 30.05 -5.63 7.62
CA PRO A 130 28.62 -5.83 7.37
C PRO A 130 27.68 -4.88 8.13
N GLU A 131 28.15 -4.21 9.19
CA GLU A 131 27.30 -3.27 9.94
C GLU A 131 27.17 -1.92 9.21
N HIS A 132 28.13 -1.58 8.34
CA HIS A 132 28.17 -0.32 7.60
C HIS A 132 28.23 -0.47 6.07
N GLU A 133 28.50 -1.67 5.56
CA GLU A 133 28.58 -2.00 4.14
C GLU A 133 27.51 -3.03 3.72
N GLY A 134 26.97 -2.87 2.51
CA GLY A 134 25.95 -3.74 1.95
C GLY A 134 24.78 -2.98 1.35
N ILE A 135 23.61 -3.60 1.36
CA ILE A 135 22.37 -3.05 0.82
C ILE A 135 21.74 -2.12 1.86
N MET A 136 22.00 -0.82 1.73
CA MET A 136 21.51 0.21 2.65
C MET A 136 20.04 0.56 2.40
N ASP A 137 19.57 0.58 1.15
CA ASP A 137 18.17 0.79 0.77
C ASP A 137 17.80 -0.10 -0.44
N GLY A 138 16.52 -0.40 -0.59
CA GLY A 138 16.02 -1.33 -1.61
C GLY A 138 15.86 -2.76 -1.12
N GLY A 139 15.79 -3.02 0.20
CA GLY A 139 15.60 -4.37 0.75
C GLY A 139 14.40 -5.14 0.16
N HIS A 140 13.27 -4.47 -0.10
CA HIS A 140 12.14 -5.08 -0.81
C HIS A 140 12.44 -5.40 -2.28
N ASN A 141 13.22 -4.56 -2.97
CA ASN A 141 13.65 -4.82 -4.35
C ASN A 141 14.60 -6.01 -4.38
N THR A 142 15.63 -6.03 -3.54
CA THR A 142 16.56 -7.16 -3.44
C THR A 142 15.82 -8.45 -3.12
N PHE A 143 14.95 -8.41 -2.10
CA PHE A 143 14.22 -9.59 -1.68
C PHE A 143 13.30 -10.12 -2.78
N ALA A 144 12.54 -9.23 -3.45
CA ALA A 144 11.64 -9.60 -4.53
C ALA A 144 12.39 -10.17 -5.75
N VAL A 145 13.49 -9.55 -6.18
CA VAL A 145 14.30 -10.09 -7.28
C VAL A 145 14.92 -11.44 -6.90
N GLY A 146 15.42 -11.57 -5.68
CA GLY A 146 15.99 -12.82 -5.17
C GLY A 146 14.99 -13.97 -5.19
N ILE A 147 13.84 -13.81 -4.53
CA ILE A 147 12.84 -14.87 -4.46
C ILE A 147 12.16 -15.12 -5.82
N TYR A 148 12.12 -14.15 -6.74
CA TYR A 148 11.71 -14.37 -8.13
C TYR A 148 12.66 -15.32 -8.85
N ILE A 149 13.97 -15.06 -8.78
CA ILE A 149 14.99 -15.95 -9.40
C ILE A 149 14.92 -17.35 -8.80
N ILE A 150 14.76 -17.48 -7.47
CA ILE A 150 14.61 -18.78 -6.81
C ILE A 150 13.34 -19.49 -7.28
N SER A 151 12.21 -18.77 -7.37
CA SER A 151 10.95 -19.35 -7.81
C SER A 151 11.03 -19.87 -9.24
N GLU A 152 11.60 -19.09 -10.16
CA GLU A 152 11.71 -19.47 -11.56
C GLU A 152 12.73 -20.61 -11.79
N LEU A 153 13.87 -20.62 -11.08
CA LEU A 153 14.92 -21.63 -11.27
C LEU A 153 14.71 -22.93 -10.47
N PHE A 154 14.05 -22.86 -9.31
CA PHE A 154 13.92 -23.97 -8.36
C PHE A 154 12.47 -24.33 -8.01
N GLY A 155 11.46 -23.57 -8.48
CA GLY A 155 10.06 -23.78 -8.10
C GLY A 155 9.78 -23.55 -6.61
N THR A 156 10.69 -22.88 -5.90
CA THR A 156 10.64 -22.72 -4.44
C THR A 156 10.12 -21.34 -4.07
N ASN A 157 9.19 -21.28 -3.11
CA ASN A 157 8.58 -20.04 -2.65
C ASN A 157 9.08 -19.67 -1.25
N ILE A 158 9.91 -18.64 -1.17
CA ILE A 158 10.47 -18.11 0.08
C ILE A 158 9.67 -16.90 0.55
N LYS A 159 9.46 -16.77 1.87
CA LYS A 159 8.61 -15.71 2.45
C LYS A 159 9.35 -14.66 3.28
N LYS A 160 10.56 -14.96 3.74
CA LYS A 160 11.38 -14.10 4.62
C LYS A 160 12.77 -13.89 4.05
N TRP A 161 13.38 -12.76 4.40
CA TRP A 161 14.75 -12.40 4.01
C TRP A 161 15.78 -13.45 4.43
N ASP A 162 15.81 -13.83 5.71
CA ASP A 162 16.82 -14.75 6.25
C ASP A 162 16.80 -16.10 5.53
N ASP A 163 15.60 -16.63 5.28
CA ASP A 163 15.41 -17.88 4.52
C ASP A 163 15.95 -17.74 3.08
N CYS A 164 15.84 -16.56 2.48
CA CYS A 164 16.39 -16.28 1.15
C CYS A 164 17.91 -16.24 1.17
N LYS A 165 18.54 -15.58 2.14
CA LYS A 165 20.01 -15.56 2.28
C LYS A 165 20.56 -16.95 2.55
N MET A 166 19.95 -17.70 3.48
CA MET A 166 20.32 -19.09 3.76
C MET A 166 20.22 -19.96 2.51
N PHE A 167 19.14 -19.82 1.72
CA PHE A 167 18.99 -20.54 0.46
C PHE A 167 20.07 -20.13 -0.54
N TRP A 168 20.33 -18.82 -0.67
CA TRP A 168 21.34 -18.28 -1.59
C TRP A 168 22.73 -18.85 -1.28
N ASP A 169 23.11 -18.87 0.00
CA ASP A 169 24.41 -19.34 0.43
C ASP A 169 24.60 -20.84 0.25
N ALA A 170 23.57 -21.63 0.56
CA ALA A 170 23.62 -23.09 0.44
C ALA A 170 23.61 -23.58 -1.02
N ASN A 171 23.03 -22.80 -1.96
CA ASN A 171 22.80 -23.23 -3.34
C ASN A 171 23.49 -22.34 -4.38
N TYR A 172 24.46 -21.50 -4.01
CA TYR A 172 25.01 -20.47 -4.89
C TYR A 172 25.57 -21.01 -6.22
N ASP A 173 26.39 -22.07 -6.17
CA ASP A 173 27.02 -22.65 -7.37
C ASP A 173 25.97 -23.27 -8.32
N GLU A 174 24.97 -23.94 -7.75
CA GLU A 174 23.87 -24.52 -8.53
C GLU A 174 22.98 -23.42 -9.12
N LEU A 175 22.67 -22.38 -8.34
CA LEU A 175 21.90 -21.22 -8.78
C LEU A 175 22.59 -20.54 -9.96
N LEU A 176 23.91 -20.30 -9.86
CA LEU A 176 24.69 -19.70 -10.93
C LEU A 176 24.71 -20.57 -12.20
N THR A 177 24.76 -21.89 -12.04
CA THR A 177 24.72 -22.85 -13.15
C THR A 177 23.36 -22.80 -13.86
N ARG A 178 22.27 -22.98 -13.12
CA ARG A 178 20.90 -22.94 -13.65
C ARG A 178 20.56 -21.59 -14.28
N PHE A 179 21.04 -20.49 -13.67
CA PHE A 179 20.82 -19.15 -14.22
C PHE A 179 21.48 -18.99 -15.58
N LYS A 180 22.73 -19.45 -15.76
CA LYS A 180 23.44 -19.36 -17.05
C LYS A 180 22.75 -20.15 -18.16
N GLU A 181 22.15 -21.30 -17.83
CA GLU A 181 21.39 -22.11 -18.78
C GLU A 181 20.09 -21.42 -19.25
N ARG A 182 19.56 -20.51 -18.44
CA ARG A 182 18.27 -19.83 -18.66
C ARG A 182 18.38 -18.31 -18.66
N GLU A 183 19.57 -17.76 -18.93
CA GLU A 183 19.86 -16.32 -18.78
C GLU A 183 18.92 -15.45 -19.63
N GLU A 184 18.57 -15.94 -20.82
CA GLU A 184 17.63 -15.29 -21.75
C GLU A 184 16.21 -15.14 -21.21
N GLU A 185 15.82 -15.82 -20.14
CA GLU A 185 14.51 -15.66 -19.52
C GLU A 185 14.45 -14.44 -18.58
N PHE A 186 15.61 -13.90 -18.17
CA PHE A 186 15.72 -12.81 -17.19
C PHE A 186 16.08 -11.48 -17.87
N LYS A 187 15.16 -10.95 -18.68
CA LYS A 187 15.38 -9.73 -19.49
C LYS A 187 14.99 -8.43 -18.79
N PHE A 188 15.60 -8.15 -17.64
CA PHE A 188 15.40 -6.88 -16.91
C PHE A 188 16.73 -6.29 -16.40
N SER A 189 16.73 -4.98 -16.17
CA SER A 189 17.87 -4.26 -15.59
C SER A 189 17.52 -3.74 -14.20
N ILE A 190 18.41 -3.95 -13.24
CA ILE A 190 18.21 -3.55 -11.86
C ILE A 190 18.95 -2.23 -11.64
N PRO A 191 18.26 -1.10 -11.40
CA PRO A 191 18.92 0.16 -11.09
C PRO A 191 19.75 0.00 -9.81
N ILE A 192 20.94 0.58 -9.77
CA ILE A 192 21.76 0.64 -8.56
C ILE A 192 22.34 2.03 -8.36
N GLU A 193 22.48 2.40 -7.10
CA GLU A 193 23.24 3.53 -6.62
C GLU A 193 24.32 2.99 -5.68
N ILE A 194 25.55 3.49 -5.77
CA ILE A 194 26.65 3.13 -4.87
C ILE A 194 27.12 4.41 -4.20
N ILE A 195 27.21 4.40 -2.88
CA ILE A 195 27.86 5.46 -2.10
C ILE A 195 29.13 4.94 -1.45
N THR A 196 30.16 5.78 -1.44
CA THR A 196 31.49 5.44 -0.93
C THR A 196 32.18 6.72 -0.45
N PRO A 197 33.04 6.69 0.58
CA PRO A 197 33.86 7.85 0.93
C PRO A 197 34.72 8.29 -0.27
N ASN A 198 35.03 9.57 -0.34
CA ASN A 198 36.01 10.07 -1.31
C ASN A 198 37.45 9.92 -0.79
N GLU A 199 38.43 10.40 -1.56
CA GLU A 199 39.86 10.27 -1.22
C GLU A 199 40.38 11.39 -0.29
N GLU A 200 39.51 12.27 0.22
CA GLU A 200 39.91 13.35 1.12
C GLU A 200 40.18 12.85 2.54
N ASP A 201 41.05 13.56 3.27
CA ASP A 201 41.34 13.26 4.67
C ASP A 201 40.07 13.41 5.54
N GLY A 202 39.82 12.44 6.42
CA GLY A 202 38.61 12.38 7.25
C GLY A 202 37.32 11.98 6.51
N ALA A 203 37.39 11.52 5.26
CA ALA A 203 36.20 11.13 4.48
C ALA A 203 35.48 9.90 5.04
N LEU A 204 36.23 8.95 5.62
CA LEU A 204 35.67 7.72 6.16
C LEU A 204 34.84 7.99 7.43
N GLU A 205 35.34 8.84 8.33
CA GLU A 205 34.63 9.28 9.53
C GLU A 205 33.34 10.01 9.16
N GLU A 206 33.42 10.99 8.25
CA GLU A 206 32.26 11.74 7.76
C GLU A 206 31.24 10.81 7.08
N TYR A 207 31.71 9.82 6.31
CA TYR A 207 30.86 8.79 5.70
C TYR A 207 30.05 8.02 6.75
N TYR A 208 30.67 7.56 7.83
CA TYR A 208 29.97 6.84 8.90
C TYR A 208 28.99 7.72 9.67
N GLU A 209 29.34 8.97 9.96
CA GLU A 209 28.47 9.92 10.65
C GLU A 209 27.15 10.15 9.88
N ASN A 210 27.22 10.16 8.54
CA ASN A 210 26.08 10.42 7.68
C ASN A 210 25.28 9.18 7.28
N LEU A 211 25.83 7.97 7.41
CA LEU A 211 25.25 6.74 6.89
C LEU A 211 23.82 6.47 7.42
N SER A 212 23.62 6.65 8.73
CA SER A 212 22.34 6.45 9.39
C SER A 212 21.27 7.45 8.92
N GLU A 213 21.65 8.72 8.76
CA GLU A 213 20.74 9.77 8.28
C GLU A 213 20.33 9.51 6.81
N ILE A 214 21.30 9.16 5.96
CA ILE A 214 21.05 8.79 4.56
C ILE A 214 20.11 7.59 4.50
N CYS A 215 20.38 6.53 5.27
CA CYS A 215 19.55 5.33 5.32
C CYS A 215 18.11 5.65 5.76
N SER A 216 17.94 6.46 6.82
CA SER A 216 16.63 6.87 7.33
C SER A 216 15.84 7.68 6.31
N ALA A 217 16.46 8.69 5.69
CA ALA A 217 15.83 9.55 4.70
C ALA A 217 15.37 8.76 3.46
N ARG A 218 16.21 7.85 2.97
CA ARG A 218 15.90 6.98 1.82
C ARG A 218 14.72 6.05 2.09
N ASN A 219 14.68 5.48 3.29
CA ASN A 219 13.61 4.59 3.75
C ASN A 219 12.27 5.30 4.03
N ASN A 220 12.25 6.63 4.23
CA ASN A 220 11.04 7.37 4.60
C ASN A 220 10.20 7.89 3.43
N ASN A 221 10.57 7.56 2.19
CA ASN A 221 9.72 7.86 1.03
C ASN A 221 8.38 7.13 1.12
N VAL A 222 7.31 7.87 1.42
CA VAL A 222 5.94 7.34 1.63
C VAL A 222 5.38 6.74 0.34
N GLN A 223 4.80 5.55 0.43
CA GLN A 223 4.12 4.89 -0.67
C GLN A 223 2.87 5.69 -1.09
N LEU A 224 2.67 5.87 -2.40
CA LEU A 224 1.43 6.45 -2.93
C LEU A 224 0.21 5.60 -2.53
N THR A 225 -0.80 6.24 -1.96
CA THR A 225 -2.07 5.59 -1.61
C THR A 225 -2.81 5.13 -2.87
N GLU A 226 -3.67 4.12 -2.75
CA GLU A 226 -4.54 3.68 -3.85
C GLU A 226 -5.44 4.82 -4.36
N THR A 227 -5.87 5.70 -3.47
CA THR A 227 -6.56 6.94 -3.84
C THR A 227 -5.71 7.79 -4.79
N SER A 228 -4.45 8.03 -4.43
CA SER A 228 -3.54 8.85 -5.26
C SER A 228 -3.29 8.23 -6.64
N LYS A 229 -3.14 6.90 -6.68
CA LYS A 229 -2.98 6.16 -7.94
C LYS A 229 -4.22 6.25 -8.82
N GLY A 230 -5.40 5.97 -8.26
CA GLY A 230 -6.66 6.04 -9.01
C GLY A 230 -6.95 7.44 -9.54
N ASN A 231 -6.64 8.46 -8.75
CA ASN A 231 -6.73 9.85 -9.15
C ASN A 231 -5.81 10.18 -10.34
N GLN A 232 -4.57 9.68 -10.33
CA GLN A 232 -3.58 9.92 -11.38
C GLN A 232 -4.03 9.35 -12.74
N VAL A 233 -4.70 8.20 -12.72
CA VAL A 233 -5.19 7.51 -13.94
C VAL A 233 -6.63 7.90 -14.30
N GLY A 234 -7.18 8.97 -13.73
CA GLY A 234 -8.47 9.54 -14.14
C GLY A 234 -9.73 8.86 -13.61
N LEU A 235 -9.62 7.88 -12.72
CA LEU A 235 -10.80 7.12 -12.22
C LEU A 235 -11.82 8.00 -11.49
N TYR A 236 -11.39 9.13 -10.92
CA TYR A 236 -12.28 10.04 -10.18
C TYR A 236 -12.68 11.28 -10.96
N ASP A 237 -12.35 11.37 -12.26
CA ASP A 237 -12.54 12.61 -13.03
C ASP A 237 -14.03 13.00 -13.10
N LEU A 238 -14.96 12.04 -13.28
CA LEU A 238 -16.40 12.32 -13.19
C LEU A 238 -16.81 12.92 -11.83
N LEU A 239 -16.27 12.40 -10.72
CA LEU A 239 -16.62 12.91 -9.38
C LEU A 239 -16.06 14.32 -9.15
N LYS A 240 -14.88 14.63 -9.71
CA LYS A 240 -14.33 15.99 -9.67
C LYS A 240 -15.27 16.94 -10.38
N ASP A 241 -15.63 16.62 -11.62
CA ASP A 241 -16.49 17.47 -12.45
C ASP A 241 -17.87 17.67 -11.80
N LEU A 242 -18.44 16.61 -11.20
CA LEU A 242 -19.74 16.66 -10.54
C LEU A 242 -19.76 17.55 -9.28
N LEU A 243 -18.63 17.59 -8.56
CA LEU A 243 -18.53 18.21 -7.23
C LEU A 243 -17.79 19.55 -7.23
N ASP A 244 -17.17 19.90 -8.35
CA ASP A 244 -16.44 21.15 -8.52
C ASP A 244 -17.31 22.37 -8.23
N GLY A 245 -16.71 23.38 -7.59
CA GLY A 245 -17.39 24.61 -7.17
C GLY A 245 -18.35 24.49 -5.98
N GLU A 246 -18.77 23.28 -5.55
CA GLU A 246 -19.69 23.09 -4.42
C GLU A 246 -19.06 22.35 -3.23
N PHE A 247 -18.18 21.38 -3.49
CA PHE A 247 -17.51 20.61 -2.43
C PHE A 247 -15.99 20.77 -2.52
N ASP A 248 -15.39 21.20 -1.42
CA ASP A 248 -13.95 21.46 -1.30
C ASP A 248 -13.16 20.16 -1.02
N VAL A 249 -13.11 19.27 -2.03
CA VAL A 249 -12.53 17.93 -1.95
C VAL A 249 -11.03 17.90 -2.26
N ILE A 250 -10.26 17.24 -1.40
CA ILE A 250 -8.82 17.04 -1.52
C ILE A 250 -8.55 15.83 -2.43
N TRP A 251 -8.38 16.09 -3.73
CA TRP A 251 -8.07 15.05 -4.72
C TRP A 251 -6.58 14.68 -4.81
N LYS A 252 -5.69 15.56 -4.34
CA LYS A 252 -4.23 15.35 -4.40
C LYS A 252 -3.57 15.77 -3.09
N ALA A 253 -2.63 14.96 -2.61
CA ALA A 253 -1.88 15.27 -1.40
C ALA A 253 -1.16 16.62 -1.52
N GLY A 254 -1.22 17.43 -0.46
CA GLY A 254 -0.63 18.78 -0.42
C GLY A 254 -1.49 19.88 -1.03
N TYR A 255 -2.65 19.55 -1.63
CA TYR A 255 -3.59 20.56 -2.11
C TYR A 255 -4.50 21.01 -0.97
N SER A 256 -4.94 22.27 -1.04
CA SER A 256 -5.93 22.82 -0.11
C SER A 256 -7.29 22.16 -0.33
N GLY A 257 -7.97 21.85 0.76
CA GLY A 257 -9.36 21.45 0.78
C GLY A 257 -9.79 21.05 2.18
N LYS A 258 -11.08 20.73 2.35
CA LYS A 258 -11.66 20.40 3.66
C LYS A 258 -12.23 18.99 3.74
N ILE A 259 -12.52 18.37 2.60
CA ILE A 259 -13.15 17.06 2.50
C ILE A 259 -12.13 16.05 1.95
N LYS A 260 -11.97 14.91 2.61
CA LYS A 260 -11.08 13.85 2.12
C LYS A 260 -11.74 13.14 0.93
N SER A 261 -10.99 12.92 -0.15
CA SER A 261 -11.49 12.21 -1.32
C SER A 261 -11.92 10.77 -0.99
N GLU A 262 -11.26 10.09 -0.05
CA GLU A 262 -11.68 8.75 0.39
C GLU A 262 -13.10 8.73 0.99
N ASP A 263 -13.52 9.81 1.64
CA ASP A 263 -14.86 9.90 2.25
C ASP A 263 -15.93 10.03 1.17
N VAL A 264 -15.64 10.83 0.14
CA VAL A 264 -16.49 10.98 -1.06
C VAL A 264 -16.57 9.67 -1.83
N ILE A 265 -15.41 9.04 -2.13
CA ILE A 265 -15.34 7.79 -2.88
C ILE A 265 -16.09 6.69 -2.13
N SER A 266 -15.97 6.63 -0.80
CA SER A 266 -16.72 5.66 0.01
C SER A 266 -18.23 5.78 -0.20
N LEU A 267 -18.78 6.99 -0.15
CA LEU A 267 -20.22 7.21 -0.38
C LEU A 267 -20.62 7.00 -1.84
N ALA A 268 -19.74 7.32 -2.79
CA ALA A 268 -19.96 7.06 -4.21
C ALA A 268 -20.08 5.55 -4.54
N THR A 269 -19.60 4.66 -3.66
CA THR A 269 -19.80 3.21 -3.84
C THR A 269 -21.22 2.74 -3.57
N ILE A 270 -22.06 3.49 -2.84
CA ILE A 270 -23.45 3.10 -2.52
C ILE A 270 -24.26 2.78 -3.80
N PRO A 271 -24.36 3.67 -4.80
CA PRO A 271 -25.07 3.37 -6.03
C PRO A 271 -24.38 2.28 -6.88
N LEU A 272 -23.07 2.08 -6.74
CA LEU A 272 -22.35 0.96 -7.39
C LEU A 272 -22.66 -0.39 -6.73
N ILE A 273 -22.80 -0.43 -5.40
CA ILE A 273 -23.28 -1.61 -4.67
C ILE A 273 -24.68 -1.97 -5.15
N PHE A 274 -25.58 -0.99 -5.28
CA PHE A 274 -26.93 -1.18 -5.82
C PHE A 274 -26.93 -1.82 -7.21
N LEU A 275 -26.03 -1.37 -8.10
CA LEU A 275 -25.85 -1.96 -9.43
C LEU A 275 -25.29 -3.38 -9.35
N ARG A 276 -24.30 -3.62 -8.47
CA ARG A 276 -23.68 -4.93 -8.28
C ARG A 276 -24.68 -5.98 -7.80
N GLU A 277 -25.52 -5.65 -6.83
CA GLU A 277 -26.58 -6.51 -6.30
C GLU A 277 -27.62 -6.90 -7.37
N ARG A 278 -27.73 -6.12 -8.45
CA ARG A 278 -28.64 -6.36 -9.59
C ARG A 278 -27.95 -6.96 -10.81
N GLY A 279 -26.71 -7.43 -10.65
CA GLY A 279 -25.94 -8.04 -11.73
C GLY A 279 -25.59 -7.09 -12.87
N LYS A 280 -25.52 -5.77 -12.60
CA LYS A 280 -25.19 -4.73 -13.59
C LYS A 280 -23.71 -4.33 -13.59
N ILE A 281 -22.94 -4.92 -12.70
CA ILE A 281 -21.48 -4.79 -12.64
C ILE A 281 -20.87 -6.16 -12.99
N PRO A 282 -19.79 -6.23 -13.79
CA PRO A 282 -19.13 -7.47 -14.21
C PRO A 282 -18.88 -8.48 -13.07
N SER A 283 -19.14 -9.77 -13.33
CA SER A 283 -19.16 -10.84 -12.30
C SER A 283 -17.80 -11.09 -11.64
N ASP A 284 -16.71 -10.83 -12.35
CA ASP A 284 -15.32 -10.97 -11.93
C ASP A 284 -14.88 -9.90 -10.91
N ILE A 285 -15.57 -8.75 -10.86
CA ILE A 285 -15.33 -7.71 -9.85
C ILE A 285 -15.89 -8.16 -8.50
N LYS A 286 -15.08 -8.13 -7.45
CA LYS A 286 -15.51 -8.56 -6.10
C LYS A 286 -16.64 -7.66 -5.59
N SER A 287 -17.65 -8.27 -4.98
CA SER A 287 -18.73 -7.53 -4.32
C SER A 287 -18.21 -6.77 -3.09
N LEU A 288 -18.76 -5.58 -2.85
CA LEU A 288 -18.52 -4.80 -1.65
C LEU A 288 -19.74 -4.86 -0.72
N ASN A 289 -19.50 -5.13 0.56
CA ASN A 289 -20.56 -5.10 1.58
C ASN A 289 -20.83 -3.65 2.01
N LYS A 290 -22.11 -3.26 2.18
CA LYS A 290 -22.51 -1.91 2.62
C LYS A 290 -21.85 -1.46 3.94
N ILE A 291 -21.54 -2.40 4.85
CA ILE A 291 -20.80 -2.14 6.10
C ILE A 291 -19.42 -1.54 5.84
N SER A 292 -18.79 -1.83 4.69
CA SER A 292 -17.49 -1.27 4.32
C SER A 292 -17.52 0.24 4.13
N VAL A 293 -18.67 0.83 3.77
CA VAL A 293 -18.84 2.28 3.59
C VAL A 293 -18.47 3.04 4.87
N TYR A 294 -18.84 2.49 6.04
CA TYR A 294 -18.42 3.00 7.35
C TYR A 294 -17.04 2.50 7.76
N SER A 295 -16.83 1.18 7.66
CA SER A 295 -15.78 0.50 8.44
C SER A 295 -14.47 0.27 7.68
N GLN A 296 -14.47 0.36 6.35
CA GLN A 296 -13.37 -0.10 5.48
C GLN A 296 -13.23 0.78 4.23
N LYS A 297 -13.00 2.08 4.40
CA LYS A 297 -12.85 3.07 3.29
C LYS A 297 -11.84 2.63 2.22
N SER A 298 -10.73 2.00 2.61
CA SER A 298 -9.74 1.47 1.64
C SER A 298 -10.33 0.42 0.71
N LYS A 299 -11.25 -0.44 1.18
CA LYS A 299 -11.94 -1.40 0.31
C LYS A 299 -12.96 -0.73 -0.60
N CYS A 300 -13.58 0.37 -0.16
CA CYS A 300 -14.45 1.16 -1.04
C CYS A 300 -13.65 1.79 -2.18
N VAL A 301 -12.45 2.31 -1.90
CA VAL A 301 -11.53 2.81 -2.93
C VAL A 301 -11.11 1.70 -3.89
N GLU A 302 -10.71 0.53 -3.37
CA GLU A 302 -10.36 -0.63 -4.22
C GLU A 302 -11.55 -1.04 -5.12
N PHE A 303 -12.75 -1.21 -4.54
CA PHE A 303 -13.97 -1.56 -5.30
C PHE A 303 -14.36 -0.50 -6.34
N PHE A 304 -14.31 0.78 -5.99
CA PHE A 304 -14.58 1.86 -6.93
C PHE A 304 -13.61 1.81 -8.11
N ASN A 305 -12.31 1.64 -7.82
CA ASN A 305 -11.28 1.57 -8.85
C ASN A 305 -11.45 0.35 -9.75
N ASP A 306 -11.79 -0.81 -9.18
CA ASP A 306 -12.05 -2.02 -9.96
C ASP A 306 -13.26 -1.83 -10.89
N VAL A 307 -14.34 -1.20 -10.41
CA VAL A 307 -15.55 -0.92 -11.22
C VAL A 307 -15.26 0.07 -12.34
N VAL A 308 -14.73 1.25 -12.01
CA VAL A 308 -14.49 2.30 -13.01
C VAL A 308 -13.32 1.95 -13.92
N GLY A 309 -12.33 1.19 -13.45
CA GLY A 309 -11.19 0.74 -14.24
C GLY A 309 -11.47 -0.45 -15.16
N HIS A 310 -12.65 -1.07 -15.05
CA HIS A 310 -12.98 -2.25 -15.85
C HIS A 310 -13.14 -1.90 -17.35
N GLU A 311 -12.63 -2.76 -18.24
CA GLU A 311 -12.62 -2.52 -19.70
C GLU A 311 -14.02 -2.42 -20.33
N SER A 312 -15.02 -3.05 -19.72
CA SER A 312 -16.42 -2.93 -20.17
C SER A 312 -17.10 -1.64 -19.71
N ILE A 313 -16.47 -0.89 -18.78
CA ILE A 313 -17.03 0.30 -18.14
C ILE A 313 -16.33 1.56 -18.64
N SER A 314 -15.00 1.51 -18.76
CA SER A 314 -14.16 2.62 -19.20
C SER A 314 -13.24 2.21 -20.33
N LYS A 315 -12.87 3.22 -21.13
CA LYS A 315 -11.81 3.08 -22.13
C LYS A 315 -10.50 3.61 -21.56
N TYR A 316 -9.41 2.84 -21.70
CA TYR A 316 -8.08 3.31 -21.32
C TYR A 316 -7.40 3.99 -22.50
N GLU A 317 -7.13 5.28 -22.39
CA GLU A 317 -6.48 6.10 -23.43
C GLU A 317 -5.48 7.07 -22.80
N ASN A 318 -4.29 7.19 -23.40
CA ASN A 318 -3.25 8.14 -22.97
C ASN A 318 -2.91 8.10 -21.47
N GLY A 319 -2.89 6.90 -20.89
CA GLY A 319 -2.55 6.72 -19.47
C GLY A 319 -3.72 6.89 -18.50
N LYS A 320 -4.94 7.15 -18.99
CA LYS A 320 -6.13 7.41 -18.18
C LYS A 320 -7.32 6.53 -18.56
N TYR A 321 -8.15 6.23 -17.57
CA TYR A 321 -9.48 5.65 -17.76
C TYR A 321 -10.49 6.76 -18.01
N VAL A 322 -11.24 6.64 -19.10
CA VAL A 322 -12.36 7.51 -19.43
C VAL A 322 -13.64 6.70 -19.32
N LEU A 323 -14.47 7.02 -18.34
CA LEU A 323 -15.74 6.34 -18.09
C LEU A 323 -16.68 6.52 -19.28
N GLN A 324 -17.15 5.40 -19.84
CA GLN A 324 -18.05 5.37 -21.00
C GLN A 324 -19.44 4.85 -20.66
N ASP A 325 -19.55 3.90 -19.72
CA ASP A 325 -20.82 3.26 -19.38
C ASP A 325 -21.82 4.25 -18.74
N GLU A 326 -22.93 4.48 -19.43
CA GLU A 326 -23.96 5.44 -19.03
C GLU A 326 -24.72 5.03 -17.75
N LEU A 327 -24.83 3.73 -17.48
CA LEU A 327 -25.49 3.22 -16.28
C LEU A 327 -24.62 3.51 -15.04
N VAL A 328 -23.30 3.27 -15.12
CA VAL A 328 -22.34 3.62 -14.07
C VAL A 328 -22.21 5.14 -13.93
N LYS A 329 -22.17 5.90 -15.03
CA LYS A 329 -22.20 7.37 -14.95
C LYS A 329 -23.41 7.87 -14.18
N SER A 330 -24.62 7.46 -14.59
CA SER A 330 -25.85 7.90 -13.92
C SER A 330 -25.93 7.49 -12.45
N ALA A 331 -25.40 6.31 -12.09
CA ALA A 331 -25.22 5.89 -10.71
C ALA A 331 -24.32 6.86 -9.93
N LEU A 332 -23.17 7.23 -10.47
CA LEU A 332 -22.22 8.12 -9.81
C LEU A 332 -22.75 9.56 -9.68
N HIS A 333 -23.61 10.02 -10.61
CA HIS A 333 -24.28 11.33 -10.49
C HIS A 333 -25.13 11.46 -9.21
N LEU A 334 -25.62 10.35 -8.65
CA LEU A 334 -26.35 10.38 -7.37
C LEU A 334 -25.48 10.73 -6.17
N THR A 335 -24.14 10.69 -6.31
CA THR A 335 -23.19 10.94 -5.22
C THR A 335 -23.39 12.32 -4.63
N LYS A 336 -23.63 13.34 -5.46
CA LYS A 336 -23.90 14.71 -5.02
C LYS A 336 -25.09 14.77 -4.06
N ASP A 337 -26.19 14.11 -4.39
CA ASP A 337 -27.37 14.04 -3.52
C ASP A 337 -27.09 13.26 -2.24
N ILE A 338 -26.29 12.20 -2.31
CA ILE A 338 -25.88 11.40 -1.14
C ILE A 338 -25.05 12.24 -0.16
N LEU A 339 -24.11 13.07 -0.65
CA LEU A 339 -23.31 13.96 0.21
C LEU A 339 -24.18 14.99 0.94
N LYS A 340 -25.14 15.60 0.22
CA LYS A 340 -26.10 16.54 0.81
C LYS A 340 -26.98 15.86 1.85
N PHE A 341 -27.46 14.67 1.54
CA PHE A 341 -28.29 13.90 2.46
C PHE A 341 -27.51 13.47 3.71
N PHE A 342 -26.23 13.16 3.57
CA PHE A 342 -25.37 12.82 4.70
C PHE A 342 -25.33 13.95 5.74
N ASP A 343 -25.09 15.18 5.28
CA ASP A 343 -25.06 16.36 6.15
C ASP A 343 -26.43 16.68 6.73
N ARG A 344 -27.49 16.51 5.94
CA ARG A 344 -28.88 16.65 6.41
C ARG A 344 -29.19 15.66 7.53
N MET A 345 -28.86 14.38 7.34
CA MET A 345 -29.00 13.36 8.37
C MET A 345 -28.15 13.66 9.61
N TYR A 346 -26.96 14.25 9.45
CA TYR A 346 -26.13 14.70 10.58
C TYR A 346 -26.79 15.80 11.43
N ILE A 347 -27.63 16.62 10.81
CA ILE A 347 -28.37 17.68 11.49
C ILE A 347 -29.65 17.12 12.13
N GLU A 348 -30.41 16.31 11.39
CA GLU A 348 -31.77 15.91 11.77
C GLU A 348 -31.83 14.65 12.66
N PHE A 349 -30.85 13.76 12.60
CA PHE A 349 -30.85 12.49 13.34
C PHE A 349 -31.06 12.62 14.87
N PRO A 350 -30.50 13.63 15.57
CA PRO A 350 -30.78 13.83 16.99
C PRO A 350 -32.28 13.98 17.31
N ASN A 351 -33.03 14.68 16.46
CA ASN A 351 -34.47 14.88 16.62
C ASN A 351 -35.23 13.59 16.26
N LEU A 352 -34.87 12.94 15.16
CA LEU A 352 -35.44 11.63 14.79
C LEU A 352 -35.26 10.59 15.90
N TYR A 353 -34.13 10.64 16.60
CA TYR A 353 -33.90 9.79 17.77
C TYR A 353 -34.84 10.12 18.94
N HIS A 354 -35.14 11.40 19.21
CA HIS A 354 -36.09 11.80 20.26
C HIS A 354 -37.51 11.36 19.93
N ASP A 355 -37.91 11.47 18.66
CA ASP A 355 -39.25 11.05 18.21
C ASP A 355 -39.44 9.53 18.35
N ALA A 356 -38.39 8.77 18.06
CA ALA A 356 -38.38 7.31 18.14
C ALA A 356 -38.16 6.75 19.56
N SER A 357 -37.77 7.57 20.54
CA SER A 357 -37.38 7.09 21.86
C SER A 357 -37.52 8.14 22.97
N PRO A 358 -38.05 7.78 24.15
CA PRO A 358 -38.26 8.71 25.26
C PRO A 358 -36.95 9.26 25.89
N GLY A 359 -35.79 8.73 25.51
CA GLY A 359 -34.48 9.17 26.01
C GLY A 359 -33.90 10.37 25.23
N LYS A 360 -33.12 11.23 25.90
CA LYS A 360 -32.45 12.37 25.25
C LYS A 360 -31.15 11.93 24.56
N PHE A 361 -31.03 12.17 23.26
CA PHE A 361 -29.83 11.86 22.46
C PHE A 361 -28.53 12.39 23.09
N GLY A 362 -28.55 13.63 23.58
CA GLY A 362 -27.39 14.25 24.24
C GLY A 362 -26.94 13.64 25.58
N ARG A 363 -27.61 12.61 26.09
CA ARG A 363 -27.16 11.83 27.26
C ARG A 363 -26.29 10.63 26.89
N ILE A 364 -26.18 10.30 25.61
CA ILE A 364 -25.30 9.23 25.13
C ILE A 364 -23.85 9.68 25.31
N SER A 365 -23.01 8.85 25.90
CA SER A 365 -21.63 9.20 26.27
C SER A 365 -20.76 9.65 25.09
N ALA A 366 -21.03 9.12 23.89
CA ALA A 366 -20.32 9.49 22.66
C ALA A 366 -20.82 10.79 22.01
N VAL A 367 -21.83 11.47 22.59
CA VAL A 367 -22.45 12.67 22.02
C VAL A 367 -22.07 13.89 22.85
N VAL A 368 -21.59 14.93 22.17
CA VAL A 368 -21.25 16.22 22.80
C VAL A 368 -22.21 17.28 22.28
N LYS A 369 -22.85 18.04 23.18
CA LYS A 369 -23.71 19.16 22.80
C LYS A 369 -22.85 20.39 22.47
N THR A 370 -22.57 20.59 21.19
CA THR A 370 -21.77 21.71 20.69
C THR A 370 -22.07 21.96 19.22
N ALA A 371 -22.20 23.24 18.86
CA ALA A 371 -22.52 23.64 17.50
C ALA A 371 -21.39 23.26 16.53
N THR A 372 -21.64 22.25 15.70
CA THR A 372 -20.62 21.60 14.86
C THR A 372 -20.98 21.72 13.38
N ARG A 373 -19.99 22.02 12.54
CA ARG A 373 -20.17 22.01 11.09
C ARG A 373 -20.43 20.60 10.60
N VAL A 374 -21.24 20.49 9.56
CA VAL A 374 -21.54 19.21 8.92
C VAL A 374 -20.30 18.64 8.18
N PRO A 375 -20.17 17.32 8.03
CA PRO A 375 -18.94 16.69 7.52
C PRO A 375 -18.57 17.04 6.07
N PHE A 376 -19.54 17.16 5.17
CA PHE A 376 -19.31 17.46 3.75
C PHE A 376 -19.56 18.93 3.38
N LEU A 377 -19.87 19.78 4.37
CA LEU A 377 -20.03 21.23 4.21
C LEU A 377 -21.03 21.61 3.10
N SER A 378 -22.03 20.78 2.83
CA SER A 378 -23.06 21.05 1.83
C SER A 378 -24.05 22.14 2.25
N THR A 379 -23.98 22.59 3.49
CA THR A 379 -24.79 23.65 4.08
C THR A 379 -24.01 24.37 5.19
N ASP A 380 -24.35 25.64 5.43
CA ASP A 380 -23.83 26.41 6.56
C ASP A 380 -24.56 26.12 7.88
N ILE A 381 -25.67 25.37 7.82
CA ILE A 381 -26.40 24.92 9.01
C ILE A 381 -25.48 23.99 9.83
N LYS A 382 -25.39 24.28 11.13
CA LYS A 382 -24.64 23.46 12.08
C LYS A 382 -25.57 22.48 12.77
N SER A 383 -25.04 21.32 13.14
CA SER A 383 -25.70 20.43 14.08
C SER A 383 -25.48 20.94 15.51
N ASP A 384 -26.49 20.82 16.36
CA ASP A 384 -26.39 21.13 17.79
C ASP A 384 -25.52 20.12 18.57
N TYR A 385 -25.17 19.01 17.90
CA TYR A 385 -24.41 17.92 18.47
C TYR A 385 -23.20 17.57 17.61
N GLN A 386 -22.09 17.26 18.29
CA GLN A 386 -20.98 16.53 17.71
C GLN A 386 -21.09 15.06 18.12
N TYR A 387 -21.17 14.17 17.14
CA TYR A 387 -21.28 12.73 17.41
C TYR A 387 -20.69 11.85 16.28
N PRO A 388 -20.34 10.58 16.57
CA PRO A 388 -19.81 9.66 15.58
C PRO A 388 -20.82 9.25 14.49
N PHE A 389 -20.35 9.18 13.24
CA PHE A 389 -21.20 8.86 12.09
C PHE A 389 -21.79 7.45 12.12
N GLY A 390 -21.19 6.54 12.89
CA GLY A 390 -21.68 5.16 13.04
C GLY A 390 -23.14 5.07 13.46
N PHE A 391 -23.69 6.10 14.13
CA PHE A 391 -25.11 6.14 14.49
C PHE A 391 -26.07 6.19 13.29
N PHE A 392 -25.67 6.77 12.16
CA PHE A 392 -26.57 7.01 11.02
C PHE A 392 -26.02 6.58 9.66
N VAL A 393 -24.74 6.23 9.51
CA VAL A 393 -24.21 5.72 8.23
C VAL A 393 -24.99 4.50 7.68
N PRO A 394 -25.51 3.57 8.51
CA PRO A 394 -26.41 2.54 7.99
C PRO A 394 -27.64 3.10 7.27
N LEU A 395 -28.22 4.22 7.75
CA LEU A 395 -29.31 4.93 7.07
C LEU A 395 -28.87 5.51 5.72
N ILE A 396 -27.64 5.99 5.62
CA ILE A 396 -27.08 6.45 4.33
C ILE A 396 -26.95 5.29 3.34
N ALA A 397 -26.55 4.10 3.79
CA ALA A 397 -26.52 2.91 2.94
C ALA A 397 -27.92 2.41 2.54
N GLY A 398 -28.92 2.64 3.40
CA GLY A 398 -30.34 2.35 3.13
C GLY A 398 -30.91 3.12 1.94
N LEU A 399 -30.26 4.20 1.49
CA LEU A 399 -30.64 4.94 0.28
C LEU A 399 -30.71 4.06 -0.99
N THR A 400 -30.05 2.90 -0.99
CA THR A 400 -30.19 1.93 -2.09
C THR A 400 -31.64 1.51 -2.35
N GLU A 401 -32.52 1.52 -1.34
CA GLU A 401 -33.95 1.24 -1.50
C GLU A 401 -34.72 2.34 -2.23
N LEU A 402 -34.18 3.57 -2.20
CA LEU A 402 -34.75 4.70 -2.91
C LEU A 402 -34.25 4.79 -4.35
N MET A 403 -33.42 3.86 -4.83
CA MET A 403 -32.90 3.84 -6.20
C MET A 403 -33.70 2.91 -7.11
N LYS A 404 -33.83 3.29 -8.38
CA LYS A 404 -34.36 2.44 -9.46
C LYS A 404 -33.49 2.53 -10.70
N ILE A 405 -33.59 1.50 -11.55
CA ILE A 405 -33.04 1.51 -12.90
C ILE A 405 -34.19 1.77 -13.87
N GLU A 406 -34.08 2.81 -14.68
CA GLU A 406 -35.07 3.20 -15.68
C GLU A 406 -34.34 3.71 -16.92
N ASN A 407 -34.68 3.17 -18.10
CA ASN A 407 -34.09 3.56 -19.38
C ASN A 407 -32.53 3.55 -19.38
N ASN A 408 -31.94 2.47 -18.85
CA ASN A 408 -30.49 2.32 -18.71
C ASN A 408 -29.79 3.40 -17.86
N ALA A 409 -30.52 4.04 -16.95
CA ALA A 409 -29.97 4.99 -16.00
C ALA A 409 -30.41 4.67 -14.57
N VAL A 410 -29.54 4.91 -13.59
CA VAL A 410 -29.91 4.88 -12.18
C VAL A 410 -30.52 6.23 -11.79
N ARG A 411 -31.66 6.19 -11.11
CA ARG A 411 -32.40 7.37 -10.65
C ARG A 411 -32.98 7.14 -9.27
N TRP A 412 -33.26 8.22 -8.56
CA TRP A 412 -34.09 8.16 -7.36
C TRP A 412 -35.54 7.80 -7.72
N LYS A 413 -36.12 6.83 -7.03
CA LYS A 413 -37.57 6.66 -6.90
C LYS A 413 -38.16 7.90 -6.20
N ILE A 414 -37.51 8.31 -5.11
CA ILE A 414 -37.81 9.49 -4.32
C ILE A 414 -36.46 10.13 -3.97
N ASN A 415 -36.25 11.41 -4.29
CA ASN A 415 -34.99 12.08 -3.98
C ASN A 415 -34.86 12.20 -2.45
N PRO A 416 -33.78 11.68 -1.83
CA PRO A 416 -33.65 11.66 -0.38
C PRO A 416 -33.58 13.05 0.25
N ASN A 417 -33.12 14.06 -0.49
CA ASN A 417 -33.10 15.44 -0.03
C ASN A 417 -34.49 16.10 -0.01
N GLN A 418 -35.51 15.45 -0.60
CA GLN A 418 -36.90 15.93 -0.64
C GLN A 418 -37.83 15.17 0.32
N ILE A 419 -37.34 14.11 0.98
CA ILE A 419 -38.14 13.31 1.91
C ILE A 419 -38.36 14.08 3.21
N ASP A 420 -39.57 14.03 3.74
CA ASP A 420 -39.86 14.43 5.12
C ASP A 420 -39.42 13.29 6.06
N LEU A 421 -38.27 13.47 6.71
CA LEU A 421 -37.66 12.44 7.54
C LEU A 421 -38.48 12.10 8.79
N SER A 422 -39.34 13.03 9.25
CA SER A 422 -40.23 12.79 10.40
C SER A 422 -41.27 11.70 10.13
N LYS A 423 -41.53 11.36 8.86
CA LYS A 423 -42.45 10.30 8.45
C LYS A 423 -41.80 8.92 8.39
N ILE A 424 -40.49 8.83 8.54
CA ILE A 424 -39.77 7.55 8.54
C ILE A 424 -39.81 6.98 9.95
N ASP A 425 -40.41 5.80 10.11
CA ASP A 425 -40.40 5.11 11.40
C ASP A 425 -39.00 4.53 11.68
N LEU A 426 -38.27 5.18 12.59
CA LEU A 426 -36.97 4.74 13.08
C LEU A 426 -37.04 4.07 14.46
N SER A 427 -38.23 3.73 14.96
CA SER A 427 -38.42 3.15 16.30
C SER A 427 -37.60 1.88 16.49
N GLN A 428 -37.66 0.94 15.53
CA GLN A 428 -36.89 -0.30 15.58
C GLN A 428 -35.39 -0.04 15.51
N TYR A 429 -34.95 0.80 14.57
CA TYR A 429 -33.55 1.21 14.40
C TYR A 429 -32.97 1.81 15.71
N VAL A 430 -33.71 2.73 16.35
CA VAL A 430 -33.29 3.34 17.61
C VAL A 430 -33.33 2.36 18.78
N ASN A 431 -34.29 1.44 18.81
CA ASN A 431 -34.34 0.41 19.85
C ASN A 431 -33.12 -0.53 19.80
N ILE A 432 -32.67 -0.93 18.61
CA ILE A 432 -31.46 -1.78 18.51
C ILE A 432 -30.17 -1.02 18.86
N ILE A 433 -30.12 0.32 18.73
CA ILE A 433 -29.00 1.14 19.27
C ILE A 433 -28.88 0.95 20.80
N LYS A 434 -30.00 0.89 21.52
CA LYS A 434 -30.01 0.68 22.97
C LYS A 434 -29.45 -0.69 23.34
N LEU A 435 -29.76 -1.72 22.55
CA LEU A 435 -29.30 -3.09 22.77
C LEU A 435 -27.77 -3.23 22.66
N VAL A 436 -27.14 -2.40 21.83
CA VAL A 436 -25.68 -2.33 21.72
C VAL A 436 -25.05 -1.30 22.66
N SER A 437 -25.78 -0.88 23.68
CA SER A 437 -25.34 0.08 24.71
C SER A 437 -24.88 1.41 24.13
N PHE A 438 -25.53 1.87 23.06
CA PHE A 438 -25.23 3.13 22.39
C PHE A 438 -23.80 3.21 21.83
N ASP A 439 -23.17 2.07 21.52
CA ASP A 439 -21.82 2.03 20.94
C ASP A 439 -21.88 2.30 19.42
N PRO A 440 -21.42 3.47 18.93
CA PRO A 440 -21.50 3.80 17.51
C PRO A 440 -20.62 2.91 16.62
N GLN A 441 -19.58 2.27 17.18
CA GLN A 441 -18.79 1.29 16.43
C GLN A 441 -19.59 0.03 16.15
N LYS A 442 -20.42 -0.43 17.10
CA LYS A 442 -21.32 -1.56 16.89
C LYS A 442 -22.43 -1.20 15.92
N VAL A 443 -23.05 -0.03 16.08
CA VAL A 443 -24.09 0.46 15.15
C VAL A 443 -23.59 0.48 13.71
N GLY A 444 -22.44 1.09 13.47
CA GLY A 444 -21.89 1.20 12.11
C GLY A 444 -21.31 -0.10 11.53
N LYS A 445 -21.10 -1.16 12.33
CA LYS A 445 -20.41 -2.40 11.88
C LYS A 445 -21.28 -3.66 11.90
N GLN A 446 -22.49 -3.61 12.47
CA GLN A 446 -23.37 -4.77 12.52
C GLN A 446 -24.43 -4.71 11.40
N ASP A 447 -24.56 -5.84 10.70
CA ASP A 447 -25.47 -6.04 9.56
C ASP A 447 -26.93 -5.69 9.88
N VAL A 448 -27.38 -5.94 11.11
CA VAL A 448 -28.76 -5.67 11.55
C VAL A 448 -29.16 -4.20 11.34
N PHE A 449 -28.27 -3.24 11.58
CA PHE A 449 -28.59 -1.82 11.38
C PHE A 449 -28.78 -1.45 9.92
N TYR A 450 -28.05 -2.11 9.00
CA TYR A 450 -28.18 -1.86 7.57
C TYR A 450 -29.52 -2.43 7.05
N LYS A 451 -29.91 -3.62 7.51
CA LYS A 451 -31.23 -4.21 7.21
C LYS A 451 -32.38 -3.37 7.74
N GLU A 452 -32.29 -2.89 8.98
CA GLU A 452 -33.31 -2.01 9.54
C GLU A 452 -33.40 -0.67 8.79
N ALA A 453 -32.26 -0.12 8.36
CA ALA A 453 -32.25 1.08 7.52
C ALA A 453 -32.94 0.83 6.17
N GLU A 454 -32.63 -0.27 5.49
CA GLU A 454 -33.28 -0.66 4.25
C GLU A 454 -34.80 -0.83 4.44
N ASN A 455 -35.23 -1.52 5.49
CA ASN A 455 -36.65 -1.67 5.81
C ASN A 455 -37.34 -0.31 6.02
N ALA A 456 -36.71 0.61 6.74
CA ALA A 456 -37.27 1.94 7.00
C ALA A 456 -37.50 2.75 5.72
N PHE A 457 -36.56 2.72 4.78
CA PHE A 457 -36.69 3.41 3.50
C PHE A 457 -37.55 2.65 2.48
N GLY A 458 -37.60 1.31 2.54
CA GLY A 458 -38.39 0.48 1.63
C GLY A 458 -39.90 0.61 1.83
N ASN A 459 -40.34 1.17 2.96
CA ASN A 459 -41.75 1.44 3.27
C ASN A 459 -42.26 2.80 2.74
N LEU A 460 -41.39 3.59 2.10
CA LEU A 460 -41.73 4.86 1.42
C LEU A 460 -42.08 4.60 -0.05
#